data_AF-A0A6L6X273-F1
#
_entry.id   AF-A0A6L6X273-F1
#
_cell.length_a   1.000
_cell.length_b   1.000
_cell.length_c   1.000
_cell.angle_alpha   90.00
_cell.angle_beta   90.00
_cell.angle_gamma   90.00
#
_symmetry.space_group_name_H-M   'P 1'
#
loop_
_entity.id
_entity.type
_entity.pdbx_description
1 polymer ?
#
loop_
_entity_poly.entity_id
_entity_poly.type
_entity_poly.pdbx_seq_one_letter_code
_entity_poly.pdbx_strand_id
1 'polypeptide(L)' 'METPEIKPRSECQVQAEEYMYLAARLARRAEMMSQREDRHKVPATAAVGALYADIARTWATLAATAPQGDEETDRG' A
#
# COMPACT_ATOMS: atom_id res chain seq x y z
N MET A 1 -19.33 5.72 23.10
CA MET A 1 -18.19 5.24 22.30
C MET A 1 -18.65 5.27 20.85
N GLU A 2 -18.01 6.08 20.02
CA GLU A 2 -18.28 6.07 18.58
C GLU A 2 -17.74 4.77 17.99
N THR A 3 -18.56 4.05 17.24
CA THR A 3 -18.11 2.89 16.47
C THR A 3 -17.16 3.40 15.38
N PRO A 4 -15.93 2.87 15.25
CA PRO A 4 -15.03 3.30 14.19
C PRO A 4 -15.70 3.05 12.83
N GLU A 5 -15.69 4.07 11.98
CA GLU A 5 -16.17 3.97 10.61
C GLU A 5 -15.35 2.92 9.86
N ILE A 6 -15.98 1.80 9.49
CA ILE A 6 -15.34 0.77 8.68
C ILE A 6 -15.24 1.32 7.26
N LYS A 7 -14.00 1.51 6.77
CA LYS A 7 -13.77 1.96 5.40
C LYS A 7 -14.28 0.92 4.39
N PRO A 8 -14.93 1.35 3.28
CA PRO A 8 -15.35 0.45 2.22
C PRO A 8 -14.19 -0.39 1.67
N ARG A 9 -14.48 -1.64 1.27
CA ARG A 9 -13.48 -2.56 0.71
C ARG A 9 -12.72 -1.96 -0.48
N SER A 10 -13.42 -1.29 -1.39
CA SER A 10 -12.85 -0.67 -2.60
C SER A 10 -11.85 0.45 -2.24
N GLU A 11 -12.16 1.29 -1.27
CA GLU A 11 -11.24 2.33 -0.79
C GLU A 11 -9.96 1.72 -0.20
N CYS A 12 -10.09 0.66 0.59
CA CYS A 12 -8.95 -0.06 1.13
C CYS A 12 -8.07 -0.68 0.04
N GLN A 13 -8.67 -1.21 -1.04
CA GLN A 13 -7.93 -1.76 -2.19
C GLN A 13 -7.15 -0.67 -2.94
N VAL A 14 -7.79 0.46 -3.24
CA VAL A 14 -7.14 1.60 -3.91
C VAL A 14 -5.94 2.10 -3.10
N GLN A 15 -6.09 2.23 -1.77
CA GLN A 15 -4.99 2.63 -0.90
C GLN A 15 -3.86 1.59 -0.91
N ALA A 16 -4.19 0.29 -0.84
CA ALA A 16 -3.18 -0.77 -0.90
C ALA A 16 -2.34 -0.70 -2.19
N GLU A 17 -2.99 -0.49 -3.33
CA GLU A 17 -2.33 -0.37 -4.64
C GLU A 17 -1.43 0.86 -4.74
N GLU A 18 -1.89 2.02 -4.25
CA GLU A 18 -1.10 3.26 -4.25
C GLU A 18 0.20 3.09 -3.45
N TYR A 19 0.10 2.52 -2.24
CA TYR A 19 1.28 2.29 -1.40
C TYR A 19 2.20 1.20 -1.97
N MET A 20 1.65 0.15 -2.60
CA MET A 20 2.48 -0.84 -3.32
C MET A 20 3.26 -0.18 -4.47
N TYR A 21 2.63 0.72 -5.23
CA TYR A 21 3.30 1.47 -6.29
C TYR A 21 4.45 2.32 -5.74
N LEU A 22 4.23 3.05 -4.64
CA LEU A 22 5.26 3.85 -3.98
C LEU A 22 6.43 2.99 -3.48
N ALA A 23 6.14 1.84 -2.86
CA ALA A 23 7.14 0.89 -2.40
C ALA A 23 8.01 0.38 -3.57
N ALA A 24 7.38 -0.04 -4.67
CA ALA A 24 8.07 -0.52 -5.87
C ALA A 24 8.94 0.58 -6.50
N ARG A 25 8.46 1.82 -6.52
CA ARG A 25 9.22 2.98 -7.04
C ARG A 25 10.49 3.24 -6.22
N LEU A 26 10.41 3.17 -4.89
CA LEU A 26 11.57 3.35 -4.02
C LEU A 26 12.55 2.18 -4.10
N ALA A 27 12.07 0.94 -4.25
CA ALA A 27 12.93 -0.21 -4.47
C ALA A 27 13.78 -0.05 -5.73
N ARG A 28 13.17 0.33 -6.86
CA ARG A 28 13.90 0.63 -8.11
C ARG A 28 14.91 1.77 -7.93
N ARG A 29 14.54 2.82 -7.18
CA ARG A 29 15.45 3.93 -6.89
C ARG A 29 16.65 3.47 -6.05
N ALA A 30 16.41 2.67 -5.02
CA ALA A 30 17.46 2.09 -4.17
C ALA A 30 18.42 1.22 -4.99
N GLU A 31 17.89 0.40 -5.88
CA GLU A 31 18.67 -0.41 -6.83
C GLU A 31 19.56 0.48 -7.72
N MET A 32 19.00 1.51 -8.36
CA MET A 32 19.77 2.45 -9.18
C MET A 32 20.87 3.17 -8.39
N MET A 33 20.60 3.54 -7.13
CA MET A 33 21.60 4.21 -6.26
C MET A 33 22.70 3.25 -5.80
N SER A 34 22.40 1.96 -5.62
CA SER A 34 23.39 0.94 -5.23
C SER A 34 24.51 0.77 -6.27
N GLN A 35 24.20 1.08 -7.53
CA GLN A 35 25.14 1.02 -8.65
C GLN A 35 25.94 2.32 -8.84
N ARG A 36 25.63 3.39 -8.09
CA ARG A 36 26.24 4.72 -8.22
C ARG A 36 27.10 5.05 -6.99
N GLU A 37 27.69 6.26 -6.95
CA GLU A 37 28.47 6.76 -5.80
C GLU A 37 27.58 7.07 -4.56
N ASP A 38 26.27 7.22 -4.75
CA ASP A 38 25.29 7.53 -3.70
C ASP A 38 24.89 6.34 -2.79
N ARG A 39 25.72 5.30 -2.68
CA ARG A 39 25.36 4.04 -1.97
C ARG A 39 24.95 4.25 -0.51
N HIS A 40 25.47 5.29 0.14
CA HIS A 40 25.15 5.65 1.52
C HIS A 40 23.66 6.01 1.73
N LYS A 41 22.93 6.40 0.68
CA LYS A 41 21.48 6.72 0.74
C LYS A 41 20.57 5.51 0.47
N VAL A 42 21.14 4.39 0.04
CA VAL A 42 20.41 3.16 -0.30
C VAL A 42 19.65 2.60 0.92
N PRO A 43 20.24 2.47 2.12
CA PRO A 43 19.53 1.91 3.28
C PRO A 43 18.31 2.74 3.66
N ALA A 44 18.43 4.07 3.69
CA ALA A 44 17.33 4.97 4.00
C ALA A 44 16.20 4.87 2.96
N THR A 45 16.54 4.80 1.67
CA THR A 45 15.53 4.68 0.60
C THR A 45 14.82 3.33 0.64
N ALA A 46 15.57 2.25 0.88
CA ALA A 46 15.02 0.91 1.03
C ALA A 46 14.10 0.81 2.26
N ALA A 47 14.48 1.43 3.39
CA ALA A 47 13.66 1.46 4.60
C ALA A 47 12.31 2.16 4.39
N VAL A 48 12.29 3.31 3.70
CA VAL A 48 11.03 3.99 3.34
C VAL A 48 10.19 3.14 2.37
N GLY A 49 10.84 2.47 1.42
CA GLY A 49 10.15 1.51 0.54
C GLY A 49 9.49 0.37 1.30
N ALA A 50 10.19 -0.21 2.28
CA ALA A 50 9.65 -1.27 3.14
C ALA A 50 8.47 -0.78 3.97
N LEU A 51 8.55 0.43 4.54
CA LEU A 51 7.44 1.03 5.29
C LEU A 51 6.17 1.15 4.42
N TYR A 52 6.28 1.62 3.18
CA TYR A 52 5.12 1.68 2.28
C TYR A 52 4.58 0.29 1.94
N ALA A 53 5.42 -0.73 1.81
CA ALA A 53 4.96 -2.10 1.60
C ALA A 53 4.17 -2.65 2.80
N ASP A 54 4.57 -2.30 4.02
CA ASP A 54 3.85 -2.69 5.24
C ASP A 54 2.50 -1.95 5.38
N ILE A 55 2.46 -0.66 5.03
CA ILE A 55 1.21 0.11 4.95
C ILE A 55 0.28 -0.51 3.90
N ALA A 56 0.80 -0.81 2.71
CA ALA A 56 0.03 -1.46 1.65
C ALA A 56 -0.55 -2.81 2.09
N ARG A 57 0.26 -3.62 2.80
CA ARG A 57 -0.18 -4.91 3.36
C ARG A 57 -1.30 -4.71 4.38
N THR A 58 -1.19 -3.70 5.24
CA THR A 58 -2.23 -3.37 6.22
C THR A 58 -3.56 -3.04 5.52
N TRP A 59 -3.52 -2.19 4.49
CA TRP A 59 -4.72 -1.86 3.70
C TRP A 59 -5.29 -3.07 2.95
N ALA A 60 -4.44 -3.93 2.39
CA ALA A 60 -4.88 -5.16 1.75
C ALA A 60 -5.56 -6.12 2.74
N THR A 61 -5.04 -6.23 3.98
CA THR A 61 -5.67 -6.98 5.05
C THR A 61 -7.02 -6.38 5.43
N LEU A 62 -7.11 -5.05 5.60
CA LEU A 62 -8.37 -4.37 5.88
C LEU A 62 -9.40 -4.61 4.77
N ALA A 63 -9.01 -4.50 3.50
CA ALA A 63 -9.87 -4.82 2.36
C ALA A 63 -10.37 -6.28 2.38
N ALA A 64 -9.51 -7.23 2.73
CA ALA A 64 -9.88 -8.64 2.81
C ALA A 64 -10.90 -8.91 3.91
N THR A 65 -10.85 -8.17 5.02
CA THR A 65 -11.75 -8.30 6.17
C THR A 65 -12.97 -7.38 6.12
N ALA A 66 -12.98 -6.38 5.24
CA ALA A 66 -14.09 -5.46 5.10
C ALA A 66 -15.32 -6.19 4.53
N PRO A 67 -16.53 -5.86 5.02
CA PRO A 67 -17.76 -6.36 4.42
C PRO A 67 -17.76 -6.05 2.93
N GLN A 68 -18.15 -7.02 2.09
CA GLN A 68 -18.53 -6.72 0.72
C GLN A 68 -19.81 -5.89 0.80
N GLY A 69 -19.69 -4.56 0.82
CA GLY A 69 -20.85 -3.69 0.68
C GLY A 69 -21.51 -3.99 -0.65
N ASP A 70 -22.77 -4.44 -0.59
CA ASP A 70 -23.68 -4.89 -1.64
C ASP A 70 -23.18 -4.72 -3.09
N GLU A 71 -22.73 -5.82 -3.70
CA GLU A 71 -22.75 -6.01 -5.17
C GLU A 71 -24.18 -6.28 -5.68
N GLU A 72 -25.22 -5.82 -4.96
CA GLU A 72 -26.61 -6.17 -5.21
C GLU A 72 -27.45 -4.93 -5.51
N THR A 73 -27.24 -4.35 -6.71
CA THR A 73 -28.34 -3.86 -7.56
C THR A 73 -27.75 -3.41 -8.90
N ASP A 74 -27.99 -4.20 -9.94
CA ASP A 74 -28.41 -3.76 -11.29
C ASP A 74 -27.96 -4.75 -12.37
N ARG A 75 -28.64 -5.91 -12.47
CA ARG A 75 -28.95 -6.65 -13.72
C ARG A 75 -30.12 -7.61 -13.47
N GLY A 76 -31.31 -7.04 -13.29
CA GLY A 76 -32.60 -7.74 -13.45
C GLY A 76 -33.19 -7.40 -14.81
#